data_AF-A0A177SJM3-F1
#
_entry.id   AF-A0A177SJM3-F1
#
_cell.length_a   1.000
_cell.length_b   1.000
_cell.length_c   1.000
_cell.angle_alpha   90.00
_cell.angle_beta   90.00
_cell.angle_gamma   90.00
#
_symmetry.space_group_name_H-M   'P 1'
#
loop_
_entity.id
_entity.type
_entity.pdbx_description
1 polymer ?
#
loop_
_entity_poly.entity_id
_entity_poly.type
_entity_poly.pdbx_seq_one_letter_code
_entity_poly.pdbx_strand_id
1 'polypeptide(L)'
;MEEQQVLDLLKTLRHEWLNRIQLVRSYGAIGDEQAVESICSAYREQASREGRLARIGLPKTALALLQAEWSGKTVTYDVIGAPHMEDERLKQLVEAAIAMIDVGVGEVSVTFHEGVTIEIYRDLLDMSRLEDLVTPMEIESQTENECVIEIESLPFEEEK
;
A
#
# COMPACT_ATOMS: atom_id res chain seq x y z
N MET A 1 -11.45 -8.77 -12.85
CA MET A 1 -11.80 -9.44 -11.58
C MET A 1 -13.12 -10.14 -11.79
N GLU A 2 -13.26 -11.35 -11.28
CA GLU A 2 -14.53 -12.07 -11.29
C GLU A 2 -15.51 -11.43 -10.29
N GLU A 3 -16.82 -11.50 -10.56
CA GLU A 3 -17.86 -10.90 -9.72
C GLU A 3 -17.76 -11.34 -8.25
N GLN A 4 -17.43 -12.62 -8.03
CA GLN A 4 -17.25 -13.19 -6.69
C GLN A 4 -16.11 -12.50 -5.91
N GLN A 5 -15.00 -12.18 -6.57
CA GLN A 5 -13.87 -11.47 -5.95
C GLN A 5 -14.26 -10.05 -5.54
N VAL A 6 -15.09 -9.38 -6.36
CA VAL A 6 -15.63 -8.06 -6.03
C VAL A 6 -16.52 -8.13 -4.80
N LEU A 7 -17.40 -9.13 -4.71
CA LEU A 7 -18.25 -9.33 -3.53
C LEU A 7 -17.44 -9.60 -2.27
N ASP A 8 -16.38 -10.39 -2.36
CA ASP A 8 -15.53 -10.69 -1.21
C ASP A 8 -14.75 -9.46 -0.75
N LEU A 9 -14.25 -8.64 -1.68
CA LEU A 9 -13.65 -7.35 -1.37
C LEU A 9 -14.62 -6.41 -0.63
N LEU A 10 -15.85 -6.29 -1.14
CA LEU A 10 -16.88 -5.45 -0.52
C LEU A 10 -17.28 -5.95 0.88
N LYS A 11 -17.28 -7.26 1.12
CA LYS A 11 -17.51 -7.83 2.46
C LYS A 11 -16.40 -7.40 3.42
N THR A 12 -15.13 -7.53 3.03
CA THR A 12 -13.98 -7.13 3.84
C THR A 12 -14.06 -5.64 4.19
N LEU A 13 -14.29 -4.79 3.18
CA LEU A 13 -14.44 -3.34 3.39
C LEU A 13 -15.59 -3.02 4.35
N ARG A 14 -16.73 -3.70 4.22
CA ARG A 14 -17.86 -3.54 5.14
C ARG A 14 -17.51 -3.97 6.56
N HIS A 15 -16.80 -5.09 6.75
CA HIS A 15 -16.36 -5.53 8.07
C HIS A 15 -15.42 -4.50 8.72
N GLU A 16 -14.49 -3.95 7.95
CA GLU A 16 -13.56 -2.92 8.41
C GLU A 16 -14.30 -1.64 8.86
N TRP A 17 -15.26 -1.14 8.07
CA TRP A 17 -16.07 0.02 8.47
C TRP A 17 -16.93 -0.24 9.71
N LEU A 18 -17.47 -1.44 9.87
CA LEU A 18 -18.23 -1.79 11.08
C LEU A 18 -17.33 -1.76 12.32
N ASN A 19 -16.09 -2.27 12.22
CA ASN A 19 -15.11 -2.21 13.31
C ASN A 19 -14.77 -0.76 13.70
N ARG A 20 -14.53 0.10 12.70
CA ARG A 20 -14.25 1.54 12.93
C ARG A 20 -15.41 2.25 13.63
N ILE A 21 -16.65 2.03 13.17
CA ILE A 21 -17.85 2.60 13.81
C ILE A 21 -18.00 2.08 15.25
N GLN A 22 -17.70 0.81 15.49
CA GLN A 22 -17.78 0.23 16.83
C GLN A 22 -16.76 0.85 17.79
N LEU A 23 -15.53 1.13 17.34
CA LEU A 23 -14.52 1.83 18.13
C LEU A 23 -14.97 3.25 18.50
N VAL A 24 -15.47 4.01 17.53
CA VAL A 24 -16.02 5.36 17.77
C VAL A 24 -17.14 5.32 18.80
N ARG A 25 -18.09 4.39 18.66
CA ARG A 25 -19.19 4.23 19.63
C ARG A 25 -18.70 3.83 21.02
N SER A 26 -17.66 3.01 21.11
CA SER A 26 -17.13 2.52 22.39
C SER A 26 -16.49 3.66 23.19
N TYR A 27 -15.62 4.45 22.57
CA TYR A 27 -15.02 5.63 23.22
C TYR A 27 -16.07 6.69 23.55
N GLY A 28 -17.02 6.94 22.64
CA GLY A 28 -18.13 7.85 22.89
C GLY A 28 -19.01 7.44 24.08
N ALA A 29 -19.25 6.13 24.26
CA ALA A 29 -20.03 5.62 25.39
C ALA A 29 -19.34 5.79 26.75
N ILE A 30 -18.00 5.84 26.77
CA ILE A 30 -17.20 6.05 27.98
C ILE A 30 -17.02 7.57 28.26
N GLY A 31 -17.40 8.43 27.32
CA GLY A 31 -17.26 9.89 27.43
C GLY A 31 -15.86 10.41 27.10
N ASP A 32 -15.03 9.60 26.45
CA ASP A 32 -13.68 9.99 26.04
C ASP A 32 -13.72 10.73 24.69
N GLU A 33 -14.12 12.00 24.73
CA GLU A 33 -14.23 12.86 23.54
C GLU A 33 -12.89 13.05 22.83
N GLN A 34 -11.78 13.07 23.57
CA GLN A 34 -10.44 13.21 23.00
C GLN A 34 -10.07 11.96 22.18
N ALA A 35 -10.34 10.76 22.69
CA ALA A 35 -10.13 9.54 21.93
C ALA A 35 -11.02 9.48 20.69
N VAL A 36 -12.29 9.89 20.79
CA VAL A 36 -13.21 9.97 19.64
C VAL A 36 -12.69 10.90 18.56
N GLU A 37 -12.22 12.11 18.90
CA GLU A 37 -11.68 13.03 17.90
C GLU A 37 -10.40 12.49 17.26
N SER A 38 -9.52 11.89 18.07
CA SER A 38 -8.26 11.29 17.59
C SER A 38 -8.51 10.20 16.54
N ILE A 39 -9.38 9.22 16.83
CA ILE A 39 -9.68 8.14 15.88
C ILE A 39 -10.44 8.64 14.65
N CYS A 40 -11.36 9.60 14.80
CA CYS A 40 -12.04 10.22 13.67
C CYS A 40 -11.05 10.94 12.76
N SER A 41 -10.07 11.64 13.33
CA SER A 41 -9.00 12.28 12.57
C SER A 41 -8.17 11.26 11.80
N ALA A 42 -7.77 10.15 12.44
CA ALA A 42 -7.04 9.07 11.79
C ALA A 42 -7.82 8.47 10.61
N TYR A 43 -9.13 8.23 10.76
CA TYR A 43 -9.96 7.71 9.67
C TYR A 43 -10.16 8.72 8.53
N ARG A 44 -10.26 10.02 8.82
CA ARG A 44 -10.30 11.07 7.78
C ARG A 44 -9.00 11.10 7.00
N GLU A 45 -7.87 11.01 7.69
CA GLU A 45 -6.54 10.98 7.06
C GLU A 45 -6.38 9.75 6.18
N GLN A 46 -6.73 8.56 6.69
CA GLN A 46 -6.71 7.32 5.93
C GLN A 46 -7.59 7.41 4.68
N ALA A 47 -8.84 7.84 4.80
CA ALA A 47 -9.73 8.01 3.66
C ALA A 47 -9.19 9.04 2.64
N SER A 48 -8.50 10.08 3.11
CA SER A 48 -7.81 11.01 2.22
C SER A 48 -6.64 10.36 1.49
N ARG A 49 -5.84 9.51 2.14
CA ARG A 49 -4.75 8.76 1.50
C ARG A 49 -5.28 7.78 0.46
N GLU A 50 -6.29 6.98 0.81
CA GLU A 50 -6.99 6.07 -0.11
C GLU A 50 -7.51 6.83 -1.34
N GLY A 51 -8.10 8.02 -1.13
CA GLY A 51 -8.60 8.88 -2.20
C GLY A 51 -7.51 9.46 -3.12
N ARG A 52 -6.30 9.73 -2.59
CA ARG A 52 -5.14 10.10 -3.42
C ARG A 52 -4.66 8.91 -4.24
N LEU A 53 -4.47 7.75 -3.59
CA LEU A 53 -4.04 6.51 -4.23
C LEU A 53 -4.96 6.10 -5.39
N ALA A 54 -6.28 6.19 -5.20
CA ALA A 54 -7.25 5.87 -6.25
C ALA A 54 -7.16 6.78 -7.50
N ARG A 55 -6.45 7.91 -7.43
CA ARG A 55 -6.35 8.91 -8.51
C ARG A 55 -4.98 8.91 -9.21
N ILE A 56 -4.03 8.07 -8.80
CA ILE A 56 -2.65 8.09 -9.34
C ILE A 56 -2.53 7.55 -10.78
N GLY A 57 -3.60 6.97 -11.34
CA GLY A 57 -3.58 6.40 -12.69
C GLY A 57 -3.03 4.96 -12.76
N LEU A 58 -2.79 4.31 -11.62
CA LEU A 58 -2.27 2.94 -11.50
C LEU A 58 -3.30 2.05 -10.77
N PRO A 59 -4.46 1.77 -11.37
CA PRO A 59 -5.58 1.13 -10.69
C PRO A 59 -5.28 -0.29 -10.17
N LYS A 60 -4.40 -1.05 -10.83
CA LYS A 60 -4.05 -2.40 -10.38
C LYS A 60 -3.14 -2.34 -9.16
N THR A 61 -2.11 -1.49 -9.19
CA THR A 61 -1.25 -1.27 -8.02
C THR A 61 -2.04 -0.70 -6.84
N ALA A 62 -2.90 0.29 -7.08
CA ALA A 62 -3.74 0.88 -6.05
C ALA A 62 -4.65 -0.18 -5.39
N LEU A 63 -5.25 -1.06 -6.18
CA LEU A 63 -6.07 -2.15 -5.65
C LEU A 63 -5.26 -3.14 -4.80
N ALA A 64 -4.06 -3.51 -5.23
CA ALA A 64 -3.20 -4.43 -4.48
C ALA A 64 -2.82 -3.88 -3.10
N LEU A 65 -2.47 -2.59 -3.02
CA LEU A 65 -2.17 -1.91 -1.76
C LEU A 65 -3.39 -1.82 -0.84
N LEU A 66 -4.55 -1.42 -1.36
CA LEU A 66 -5.79 -1.35 -0.58
C LEU A 66 -6.21 -2.72 -0.03
N GLN A 67 -6.09 -3.77 -0.85
CA GLN A 67 -6.37 -5.14 -0.41
C GLN A 67 -5.44 -5.59 0.71
N ALA A 68 -4.15 -5.28 0.61
CA ALA A 68 -3.18 -5.61 1.64
C ALA A 68 -3.47 -4.87 2.96
N GLU A 69 -3.70 -3.56 2.90
CA GLU A 69 -4.07 -2.73 4.05
C GLU A 69 -5.34 -3.26 4.73
N TRP A 70 -6.41 -3.53 3.97
CA TRP A 70 -7.68 -4.03 4.54
C TRP A 70 -7.60 -5.47 5.05
N SER A 71 -6.63 -6.25 4.59
CA SER A 71 -6.36 -7.59 5.14
C SER A 71 -5.54 -7.56 6.43
N GLY A 72 -5.13 -6.38 6.90
CA GLY A 72 -4.37 -6.18 8.12
C GLY A 72 -2.87 -6.43 7.97
N LYS A 73 -2.34 -6.45 6.75
CA LYS A 73 -0.89 -6.50 6.53
C LYS A 73 -0.27 -5.14 6.87
N THR A 74 0.98 -5.17 7.35
CA THR A 74 1.76 -3.96 7.66
C THR A 74 2.25 -3.30 6.37
N VAL A 75 1.32 -2.71 5.63
CA VAL A 75 1.58 -2.00 4.37
C VAL A 75 1.19 -0.55 4.54
N THR A 76 2.12 0.34 4.29
CA THR A 76 1.91 1.79 4.30
C THR A 76 2.17 2.36 2.92
N TYR A 77 1.49 3.45 2.58
CA TYR A 77 1.72 4.16 1.33
C TYR A 77 1.46 5.65 1.47
N ASP A 78 2.20 6.45 0.70
CA ASP A 78 1.90 7.86 0.52
C ASP A 78 2.03 8.29 -0.94
N VAL A 79 1.24 9.29 -1.30
CA VAL A 79 1.12 9.81 -2.66
C VAL A 79 1.47 11.29 -2.65
N ILE A 80 2.69 11.57 -3.09
CA ILE A 80 3.27 12.90 -3.28
C ILE A 80 3.07 13.33 -4.74
N GLY A 81 3.25 12.39 -5.68
CA GLY A 81 3.12 12.59 -7.11
C GLY A 81 2.46 11.40 -7.81
N ALA A 82 2.15 11.56 -9.10
CA ALA A 82 1.60 10.51 -9.95
C ALA A 82 2.69 10.08 -10.95
N PRO A 83 3.31 8.90 -10.76
CA PRO A 83 4.36 8.44 -11.65
C PRO A 83 3.80 7.93 -12.98
N HIS A 84 4.57 8.08 -14.05
CA HIS A 84 4.27 7.54 -15.36
C HIS A 84 4.99 6.20 -15.54
N MET A 85 4.29 5.09 -15.37
CA MET A 85 4.88 3.76 -15.45
C MET A 85 3.84 2.67 -15.75
N GLU A 86 4.33 1.48 -16.09
CA GLU A 86 3.47 0.34 -16.42
C GLU A 86 2.84 -0.26 -15.15
N ASP A 87 1.52 -0.08 -15.00
CA ASP A 87 0.73 -0.51 -13.83
C ASP A 87 0.85 -2.02 -13.55
N GLU A 88 0.89 -2.89 -14.58
CA GLU A 88 1.04 -4.33 -14.36
C GLU A 88 2.41 -4.68 -13.76
N ARG A 89 3.49 -4.04 -14.24
CA ARG A 89 4.84 -4.26 -13.72
C ARG A 89 4.92 -3.84 -12.25
N LEU A 90 4.45 -2.63 -11.93
CA LEU A 90 4.50 -2.13 -10.57
C LEU A 90 3.61 -2.97 -9.62
N LYS A 91 2.42 -3.37 -10.08
CA LYS A 91 1.54 -4.27 -9.33
C LYS A 91 2.24 -5.61 -9.01
N GLN A 92 2.91 -6.25 -9.98
CA GLN A 92 3.65 -7.50 -9.73
C GLN A 92 4.74 -7.31 -8.68
N LEU A 93 5.48 -6.20 -8.76
CA LEU A 93 6.52 -5.88 -7.79
C LEU A 93 5.95 -5.65 -6.38
N VAL A 94 4.89 -4.87 -6.27
CA VAL A 94 4.21 -4.59 -5.00
C VAL A 94 3.63 -5.88 -4.40
N GLU A 95 3.00 -6.74 -5.20
CA GLU A 95 2.50 -8.04 -4.73
C GLU A 95 3.64 -8.95 -4.25
N ALA A 96 4.80 -8.94 -4.93
CA ALA A 96 5.98 -9.69 -4.51
C ALA A 96 6.53 -9.17 -3.17
N ALA A 97 6.66 -7.84 -3.02
CA ALA A 97 7.08 -7.20 -1.78
C ALA A 97 6.13 -7.52 -0.63
N ILE A 98 4.81 -7.40 -0.84
CA ILE A 98 3.79 -7.74 0.16
C ILE A 98 3.88 -9.23 0.54
N ALA A 99 4.09 -10.12 -0.42
CA ALA A 99 4.22 -11.55 -0.15
C ALA A 99 5.48 -11.90 0.66
N MET A 100 6.50 -11.04 0.66
CA MET A 100 7.69 -11.21 1.52
C MET A 100 7.35 -11.02 3.00
N ILE A 101 6.37 -10.18 3.34
CA ILE A 101 5.97 -9.92 4.72
C ILE A 101 4.83 -10.83 5.22
N ASP A 102 4.36 -11.77 4.39
CA ASP A 102 3.30 -12.73 4.79
C ASP A 102 3.74 -13.70 5.89
N VAL A 103 5.04 -13.88 6.09
CA VAL A 103 5.59 -14.79 7.10
C VAL A 103 6.56 -14.03 8.01
N GLY A 104 6.25 -13.96 9.31
CA GLY A 104 7.10 -13.28 10.30
C GLY A 104 6.73 -11.80 10.48
N VAL A 105 7.66 -11.04 11.05
CA VAL A 105 7.50 -9.60 11.27
C VAL A 105 8.16 -8.85 10.12
N GLY A 106 7.40 -8.00 9.45
CA GLY A 106 7.90 -7.16 8.38
C GLY A 106 6.91 -6.05 8.03
N GLU A 107 7.41 -5.08 7.27
CA GLU A 107 6.67 -3.92 6.79
C GLU A 107 7.06 -3.64 5.34
N VAL A 108 6.07 -3.17 4.57
CA VAL A 108 6.29 -2.62 3.23
C VAL A 108 5.77 -1.19 3.21
N SER A 109 6.62 -0.24 2.82
CA SER A 109 6.25 1.15 2.59
C SER A 109 6.39 1.48 1.12
N VAL A 110 5.37 2.12 0.53
CA VAL A 110 5.37 2.53 -0.88
C VAL A 110 5.13 4.03 -1.00
N THR A 111 6.11 4.76 -1.51
CA THR A 111 6.00 6.21 -1.73
C THR A 111 5.93 6.52 -3.22
N PHE A 112 4.82 7.12 -3.65
CA PHE A 112 4.63 7.58 -5.02
C PHE A 112 5.06 9.05 -5.13
N HIS A 113 6.03 9.33 -6.00
CA HIS A 113 6.54 10.67 -6.29
C HIS A 113 6.57 10.90 -7.81
N GLU A 114 7.63 11.47 -8.37
CA GLU A 114 7.88 11.45 -9.82
C GLU A 114 8.34 10.08 -10.31
N GLY A 115 8.56 9.12 -9.40
CA GLY A 115 8.75 7.70 -9.62
C GLY A 115 8.06 6.93 -8.49
N VAL A 116 8.62 5.79 -8.10
CA VAL A 116 8.13 5.03 -6.94
C VAL A 116 9.31 4.52 -6.13
N THR A 117 9.23 4.71 -4.81
CA THR A 117 10.13 4.08 -3.85
C THR A 117 9.37 3.00 -3.08
N ILE A 118 9.93 1.80 -3.02
CA ILE A 118 9.41 0.67 -2.25
C ILE A 118 10.46 0.28 -1.22
N GLU A 119 10.10 0.38 0.05
CA GLU A 119 10.94 -0.03 1.16
C GLU A 119 10.36 -1.30 1.78
N ILE A 120 11.19 -2.33 1.93
CA ILE A 120 10.82 -3.62 2.48
C ILE A 120 11.69 -3.88 3.69
N TYR A 121 11.08 -3.98 4.87
CA TYR A 121 11.75 -4.33 6.11
C TYR A 121 11.29 -5.70 6.61
N ARG A 122 12.23 -6.58 6.98
CA ARG A 122 11.96 -7.91 7.53
C ARG A 122 13.16 -8.47 8.28
N ASP A 123 12.93 -9.37 9.23
CA ASP A 123 14.03 -10.05 9.96
C ASP A 123 14.96 -10.90 9.05
N LEU A 124 14.43 -11.44 7.95
CA LEU A 124 15.21 -12.17 6.94
C LEU A 124 14.59 -11.95 5.56
N LEU A 125 15.28 -11.18 4.72
CA LEU A 125 14.83 -10.93 3.36
C LEU A 125 15.12 -12.12 2.43
N ASP A 126 14.10 -12.49 1.65
CA ASP A 126 14.19 -13.48 0.59
C ASP A 126 14.10 -12.78 -0.76
N MET A 127 15.26 -12.39 -1.29
CA MET A 127 15.35 -11.64 -2.55
C MET A 127 14.99 -12.45 -3.79
N SER A 128 14.89 -13.79 -3.69
CA SER A 128 14.51 -14.64 -4.83
C SER A 128 13.14 -14.29 -5.42
N ARG A 129 12.29 -13.61 -4.63
CA ARG A 129 10.98 -13.11 -5.06
C ARG A 129 11.03 -11.84 -5.91
N LEU A 130 12.16 -11.15 -5.94
CA LEU A 130 12.35 -9.86 -6.61
C LEU A 130 13.34 -9.93 -7.77
N GLU A 131 14.16 -10.99 -7.87
CA GLU A 131 15.24 -11.13 -8.86
C GLU A 131 14.79 -10.88 -10.31
N ASP A 132 13.60 -11.34 -10.69
CA ASP A 132 13.08 -11.18 -12.06
C ASP A 132 12.24 -9.89 -12.26
N LEU A 133 11.98 -9.14 -11.18
CA LEU A 133 11.08 -7.98 -11.19
C LEU A 133 11.84 -6.64 -11.09
N VAL A 134 13.05 -6.69 -10.52
CA VAL A 134 13.86 -5.50 -10.21
C VAL A 134 15.22 -5.62 -10.89
N THR A 135 15.64 -4.57 -11.57
CA THR A 135 17.00 -4.50 -12.12
C THR A 135 18.01 -4.07 -11.05
N PRO A 136 19.30 -4.43 -11.16
CA PRO A 136 20.31 -3.97 -10.19
C PRO A 136 20.43 -2.45 -10.07
N MET A 137 19.98 -1.68 -11.08
CA MET A 137 19.98 -0.22 -11.05
C MET A 137 18.81 0.37 -10.25
N GLU A 138 17.72 -0.39 -10.09
CA GLU A 138 16.56 0.03 -9.31
C GLU A 138 16.70 -0.32 -7.82
N ILE A 139 17.70 -1.13 -7.44
CA ILE A 139 18.01 -1.39 -6.03
C ILE A 139 18.89 -0.26 -5.53
N GLU A 140 18.32 0.66 -4.74
CA GLU A 140 19.05 1.76 -4.13
C GLU A 140 19.93 1.24 -2.98
N SER A 141 19.36 0.37 -2.13
CA SER A 141 20.09 -0.26 -1.04
C SER A 141 19.53 -1.64 -0.68
N GLN A 142 20.41 -2.51 -0.18
CA GLN A 142 20.05 -3.86 0.26
C GLN A 142 20.94 -4.29 1.43
N THR A 143 20.30 -4.75 2.50
CA THR A 143 20.93 -5.39 3.66
C THR A 143 20.29 -6.76 3.91
N GLU A 144 20.65 -7.42 5.02
CA GLU A 144 20.00 -8.69 5.42
C GLU A 144 18.51 -8.50 5.79
N ASN A 145 18.13 -7.28 6.20
CA ASN A 145 16.83 -6.99 6.80
C ASN A 145 16.03 -5.90 6.07
N GLU A 146 16.67 -5.17 5.17
CA GLU A 146 16.06 -4.04 4.47
C GLU A 146 16.42 -4.07 2.99
N CYS A 147 15.45 -3.77 2.13
CA CYS A 147 15.65 -3.54 0.72
C CYS A 147 14.88 -2.30 0.29
N VAL A 148 15.57 -1.37 -0.35
CA VAL A 148 14.99 -0.15 -0.90
C VAL A 148 15.11 -0.21 -2.42
N ILE A 149 13.97 -0.10 -3.08
CA ILE A 149 13.84 -0.12 -4.53
C ILE A 149 13.35 1.25 -4.98
N GLU A 150 14.07 1.87 -5.89
CA GLU A 150 13.71 3.15 -6.50
C GLU A 150 13.51 2.96 -8.01
N ILE A 151 12.32 3.30 -8.49
CA ILE A 151 11.93 3.20 -9.90
C ILE A 151 11.63 4.60 -10.41
N GLU A 152 12.40 5.06 -11.38
CA GLU A 152 12.14 6.32 -12.07
C GLU A 152 10.89 6.20 -12.97
N SER A 153 10.15 7.29 -13.16
CA SER A 153 9.11 7.31 -14.18
C SER A 153 9.69 7.15 -15.58
N LEU A 154 8.89 6.55 -16.45
CA LEU A 154 9.13 6.57 -17.87
C LEU A 154 9.14 8.03 -18.36
N PRO A 155 10.04 8.39 -19.29
CA PRO A 155 10.03 9.70 -19.90
C PRO A 155 8.67 9.94 -20.59
N PHE A 156 8.11 11.13 -20.42
CA PHE A 156 6.97 11.56 -21.23
C PHE A 156 7.43 11.62 -22.69
N GLU A 157 6.96 10.69 -23.53
CA GLU A 157 7.03 10.90 -24.98
C GLU A 157 6.04 12.02 -25.33
N GLU A 158 6.57 13.21 -25.65
CA GLU A 158 5.75 14.25 -26.27
C GLU A 158 5.20 13.69 -27.59
N GLU A 159 3.89 13.40 -27.64
CA GLU A 159 3.19 13.10 -28.89
C GLU A 159 3.46 14.25 -29.88
N LYS A 160 4.16 13.93 -30.97
CA LYS A 160 4.42 14.83 -32.11
C LYS A 160 3.17 15.09 -32.95
#